data_AF-A0A9P8ZMB3-F1
#
_entry.id   AF-A0A9P8ZMB3-F1
#
_cell.length_a   1.000
_cell.length_b   1.000
_cell.length_c   1.000
_cell.angle_alpha   90.00
_cell.angle_beta   90.00
_cell.angle_gamma   90.00
#
_symmetry.space_group_name_H-M   'P 1'
#
loop_
_entity.id
_entity.type
_entity.pdbx_description
1 polymer ?
#
loop_
_entity_poly.entity_id
_entity_poly.type
_entity_poly.pdbx_seq_one_letter_code
_entity_poly.pdbx_strand_id
1 'polypeptide(L)'
;MLLGPVNLPWPILLHAVGLTVLGLFLVFETPRRPVDDRSPLGVATLGLGLAYLSTSYMPINENQFLHASAPVRMVLGVVAGIKLVLSRGNNPAVYTARTNLLVIFIYDGLGGAVLAYYLGTALGRIQEAL
;
A
#
# COMPACT_ATOMS: atom_id res chain seq x y z
N MET A 1 6.33 -28.04 7.89
CA MET A 1 5.69 -27.30 6.78
C MET A 1 5.30 -25.92 7.31
N LEU A 2 6.22 -24.94 7.29
CA LEU A 2 6.02 -23.63 7.93
C LEU A 2 5.62 -22.52 6.95
N LEU A 3 5.60 -22.83 5.65
CA LEU A 3 5.10 -21.95 4.61
C LEU A 3 3.98 -22.73 3.91
N GLY A 4 2.73 -22.35 4.17
CA GLY A 4 1.60 -22.82 3.36
C GLY A 4 1.79 -22.41 1.89
N PRO A 5 1.02 -22.98 0.96
CA PRO A 5 1.06 -22.55 -0.43
C PRO A 5 0.77 -21.05 -0.51
N VAL A 6 1.70 -20.30 -1.11
CA VAL A 6 1.56 -18.86 -1.34
C VAL A 6 0.67 -18.68 -2.56
N ASN A 7 -0.59 -18.30 -2.33
CA ASN A 7 -1.62 -18.19 -3.36
C ASN A 7 -1.73 -16.77 -3.96
N LEU A 8 -0.78 -15.88 -3.63
CA LEU A 8 -0.72 -14.53 -4.18
C LEU A 8 -0.03 -14.52 -5.55
N PRO A 9 -0.62 -13.83 -6.55
CA PRO A 9 0.09 -13.48 -7.78
C PRO A 9 1.43 -12.81 -7.48
N TRP A 10 2.45 -13.14 -8.27
CA TRP A 10 3.81 -12.63 -8.08
C TRP A 10 3.93 -11.10 -7.92
N PRO A 11 3.13 -10.24 -8.62
CA PRO A 11 3.25 -8.78 -8.43
C PRO A 11 2.74 -8.34 -7.07
N ILE A 12 1.69 -9.00 -6.56
CA ILE A 12 1.08 -8.69 -5.27
C ILE A 12 1.99 -9.17 -4.14
N LEU A 13 2.61 -10.34 -4.31
CA LEU A 13 3.61 -10.85 -3.38
C LEU A 13 4.83 -9.91 -3.31
N LEU A 14 5.36 -9.48 -4.47
CA LEU A 14 6.46 -8.51 -4.53
C LEU A 14 6.09 -7.19 -3.87
N HIS A 15 4.87 -6.71 -4.11
CA HIS A 15 4.34 -5.50 -3.47
C HIS A 15 4.24 -5.65 -1.94
N ALA A 16 3.73 -6.79 -1.46
CA ALA A 16 3.60 -7.08 -0.03
C ALA A 16 4.97 -7.13 0.67
N VAL A 17 5.93 -7.84 0.09
CA VAL A 17 7.31 -7.90 0.59
C VAL A 17 7.94 -6.50 0.57
N GLY A 18 7.75 -5.75 -0.52
CA GLY A 18 8.24 -4.38 -0.65
C GLY A 18 7.67 -3.46 0.44
N LEU A 19 6.36 -3.53 0.72
CA LEU A 19 5.72 -2.78 1.81
C LEU A 19 6.27 -3.17 3.17
N THR A 20 6.48 -4.47 3.44
CA THR A 20 7.05 -4.92 4.71
C THR A 20 8.46 -4.39 4.91
N VAL A 21 9.33 -4.48 3.89
CA VAL A 21 10.70 -3.98 3.94
C VAL A 21 10.73 -2.45 4.08
N LEU A 22 9.92 -1.73 3.29
CA LEU A 22 9.81 -0.28 3.35
C LEU A 22 9.28 0.18 4.72
N GLY A 23 8.25 -0.47 5.25
CA GLY A 23 7.69 -0.18 6.55
C GLY A 23 8.71 -0.37 7.66
N LEU A 24 9.47 -1.47 7.62
CA LEU A 24 10.56 -1.72 8.56
C LEU A 24 11.64 -0.62 8.49
N PHE A 25 12.05 -0.25 7.27
CA PHE A 25 13.02 0.82 7.05
C PHE A 25 12.53 2.15 7.65
N LEU A 26 11.28 2.55 7.37
CA LEU A 26 10.70 3.80 7.86
C LEU A 26 10.48 3.83 9.38
N VAL A 27 10.21 2.68 10.01
CA VAL A 27 10.08 2.58 11.48
C VAL A 27 11.42 2.81 12.17
N PHE A 28 12.50 2.26 11.62
CA PHE A 28 13.83 2.33 12.22
C PHE A 28 14.69 3.49 11.69
N GLU A 29 14.20 4.25 10.72
CA GLU A 29 14.88 5.45 10.24
C GLU A 29 14.93 6.51 11.35
N THR A 30 16.13 6.90 11.75
CA THR A 30 16.31 7.90 12.82
C THR A 30 16.02 9.30 12.27
N PRO A 31 14.98 10.00 12.76
CA PRO A 31 14.65 11.32 12.24
C PRO A 31 15.69 12.34 12.68
N ARG A 32 16.13 13.20 11.74
CA ARG A 32 17.07 14.31 12.04
C ARG A 32 16.40 15.44 12.80
N ARG A 33 15.07 15.57 12.68
CA ARG A 33 14.23 16.55 13.37
C ARG A 33 12.89 15.90 13.72
N PRO A 34 12.20 16.32 14.81
CA PRO A 34 10.90 15.76 15.16
C PRO A 34 9.84 15.83 14.05
N VAL A 35 9.89 16.89 13.22
CA VAL A 35 8.96 17.07 12.08
C VAL A 35 9.18 16.07 10.94
N ASP A 36 10.34 15.41 10.90
CA ASP A 36 10.71 14.42 9.89
C ASP A 36 10.42 12.98 10.36
N ASP A 37 9.76 12.79 11.51
CA ASP A 37 9.41 11.47 12.01
C ASP A 37 8.43 10.76 11.07
N ARG A 38 8.89 9.65 10.51
CA ARG A 38 8.13 8.79 9.58
C ARG A 38 7.70 7.48 10.24
N SER A 39 7.99 7.28 11.53
CA SER A 39 7.65 6.06 12.24
C SER A 39 6.15 5.71 12.16
N PRO A 40 5.18 6.65 12.21
CA PRO A 40 3.76 6.29 12.07
C PRO A 40 3.42 5.79 10.67
N LEU A 41 4.02 6.41 9.64
CA LEU A 41 3.90 5.94 8.25
C LEU A 41 4.54 4.55 8.10
N GLY A 42 5.70 4.33 8.72
CA GLY A 42 6.37 3.05 8.74
C GLY A 42 5.53 1.94 9.37
N VAL A 43 4.92 2.19 10.53
CA VAL A 43 4.02 1.24 11.20
C VAL A 43 2.82 0.90 10.32
N ALA A 44 2.19 1.90 9.71
CA ALA A 44 1.07 1.68 8.80
C ALA A 44 1.49 0.85 7.56
N THR A 45 2.64 1.19 6.95
CA THR A 45 3.18 0.49 5.77
C THR A 45 3.54 -0.96 6.11
N LEU A 46 4.18 -1.18 7.26
CA LEU A 46 4.55 -2.50 7.76
C LEU A 46 3.32 -3.35 8.04
N GLY A 47 2.33 -2.79 8.76
CA GLY A 47 1.07 -3.46 9.06
C GLY A 47 0.32 -3.86 7.78
N LEU A 48 0.32 -2.99 6.77
CA LEU A 48 -0.25 -3.31 5.47
C LEU A 48 0.47 -4.49 4.81
N GLY A 49 1.80 -4.44 4.68
CA GLY A 49 2.57 -5.54 4.08
C GLY A 49 2.39 -6.88 4.80
N LEU A 50 2.39 -6.85 6.14
CA LEU A 50 2.12 -8.03 6.97
C LEU A 50 0.70 -8.58 6.79
N ALA A 51 -0.30 -7.73 6.58
CA ALA A 51 -1.67 -8.18 6.31
C ALA A 51 -1.81 -8.89 4.95
N TYR A 52 -1.08 -8.44 3.93
CA TYR A 52 -1.00 -9.18 2.66
C TYR A 52 -0.30 -10.52 2.82
N LEU A 53 0.83 -10.56 3.55
CA LEU A 53 1.57 -11.81 3.78
C LEU A 53 0.80 -12.79 4.68
N SER A 54 0.10 -12.30 5.71
CA SER A 54 -0.67 -13.15 6.62
C SER A 54 -1.91 -13.75 5.95
N THR A 55 -2.45 -13.11 4.91
CA THR A 55 -3.58 -13.63 4.13
C THR A 55 -3.15 -14.39 2.87
N SER A 56 -1.83 -14.55 2.64
CA SER A 56 -1.29 -15.18 1.45
C SER A 56 -1.57 -16.68 1.32
N TYR A 57 -1.95 -17.33 2.42
CA TYR A 57 -2.34 -18.74 2.43
C TYR A 57 -3.70 -18.98 1.74
N MET A 58 -4.52 -17.94 1.60
CA MET A 58 -5.88 -18.03 1.07
C MET A 58 -5.91 -17.80 -0.45
N PRO A 59 -6.65 -18.60 -1.22
CA PRO A 59 -6.86 -18.36 -2.65
C PRO A 59 -7.40 -16.95 -2.94
N ILE A 60 -6.99 -16.39 -4.08
CA ILE A 60 -7.26 -14.98 -4.41
C ILE A 60 -8.75 -14.61 -4.44
N ASN A 61 -9.58 -15.53 -4.91
CA ASN A 61 -11.03 -15.41 -5.06
C ASN A 61 -11.77 -15.38 -3.71
N GLU A 62 -11.17 -15.95 -2.66
CA GLU A 62 -11.78 -16.03 -1.34
C GLU A 62 -11.17 -14.98 -0.39
N ASN A 63 -10.05 -14.35 -0.76
CA ASN A 63 -9.34 -13.40 0.07
C ASN A 63 -10.08 -12.05 0.18
N GLN A 64 -10.99 -11.98 1.15
CA GLN A 64 -11.82 -10.79 1.44
C GLN A 64 -10.96 -9.55 1.74
N PHE A 65 -9.82 -9.72 2.40
CA PHE A 65 -8.90 -8.62 2.67
C PHE A 65 -8.36 -8.02 1.37
N LEU A 66 -8.01 -8.85 0.39
CA LEU A 66 -7.49 -8.39 -0.90
C LEU A 66 -8.54 -7.59 -1.67
N HIS A 67 -9.78 -8.09 -1.71
CA HIS A 67 -10.89 -7.41 -2.37
C HIS A 67 -11.32 -6.12 -1.68
N ALA A 68 -11.30 -6.07 -0.34
CA ALA A 68 -11.65 -4.87 0.42
C ALA A 68 -10.52 -3.81 0.42
N SER A 69 -9.26 -4.24 0.48
CA SER A 69 -8.12 -3.33 0.53
C SER A 69 -7.88 -2.60 -0.78
N ALA A 70 -8.11 -3.23 -1.94
CA ALA A 70 -7.90 -2.61 -3.25
C ALA A 70 -8.64 -1.27 -3.44
N PRO A 71 -9.98 -1.17 -3.27
CA PRO A 71 -10.71 0.09 -3.44
C PRO A 71 -10.38 1.10 -2.33
N VAL A 72 -10.16 0.64 -1.10
CA VAL A 72 -9.77 1.53 0.01
C VAL A 72 -8.44 2.22 -0.31
N ARG A 73 -7.46 1.48 -0.81
CA ARG A 73 -6.14 2.01 -1.18
C ARG A 73 -6.21 2.97 -2.37
N MET A 74 -7.04 2.69 -3.37
CA MET A 74 -7.32 3.67 -4.43
C MET A 74 -7.85 4.99 -3.86
N VAL A 75 -8.85 4.94 -2.97
CA VAL A 75 -9.43 6.15 -2.37
C VAL A 75 -8.39 6.90 -1.55
N LEU A 76 -7.60 6.22 -0.72
CA LEU A 76 -6.51 6.82 0.04
C LEU A 76 -5.46 7.45 -0.87
N GLY A 77 -5.11 6.80 -1.97
CA GLY A 77 -4.26 7.34 -3.02
C GLY A 77 -4.83 8.63 -3.60
N VAL A 78 -6.11 8.64 -3.99
CA VAL A 78 -6.77 9.85 -4.51
C VAL A 78 -6.77 10.99 -3.48
N VAL A 79 -7.11 10.71 -2.22
CA VAL A 79 -7.09 11.71 -1.14
C VAL A 79 -5.67 12.26 -0.93
N ALA A 80 -4.65 11.40 -0.93
CA ALA A 80 -3.25 11.82 -0.84
C ALA A 80 -2.82 12.68 -2.04
N GLY A 81 -3.26 12.33 -3.25
CA GLY A 81 -3.02 13.09 -4.47
C GLY A 81 -3.66 14.48 -4.43
N ILE A 82 -4.92 14.57 -4.00
CA ILE A 82 -5.60 15.86 -3.80
C ILE A 82 -4.82 16.72 -2.81
N LYS A 83 -4.45 16.15 -1.65
CA LYS A 83 -3.66 16.87 -0.63
C LYS A 83 -2.29 17.28 -1.16
N LEU A 84 -1.64 16.47 -2.00
CA LEU A 84 -0.36 16.78 -2.64
C LEU A 84 -0.47 17.99 -3.58
N VAL A 85 -1.58 18.10 -4.33
CA VAL A 85 -1.86 19.23 -5.25
C VAL A 85 -2.16 20.52 -4.47
N LEU A 86 -2.87 20.39 -3.35
CA LEU A 86 -3.24 21.51 -2.47
C LEU A 86 -2.08 21.98 -1.59
N SER A 87 -1.15 21.10 -1.24
CA SER A 87 0.03 21.44 -0.42
C SER A 87 1.05 22.21 -1.24
N ARG A 88 0.90 23.53 -1.30
CA ARG A 88 1.82 24.47 -1.96
C ARG A 88 2.54 25.31 -0.91
N GLY A 89 3.87 25.42 -1.03
CA GLY A 89 4.70 26.22 -0.14
C GLY A 89 6.17 25.87 -0.29
N ASN A 90 7.05 26.85 -0.02
CA ASN A 90 8.51 26.73 -0.17
C ASN A 90 9.24 26.41 1.14
N ASN A 91 8.54 25.79 2.10
CA ASN A 91 9.09 25.49 3.42
C ASN A 91 9.61 24.05 3.49
N PRO A 92 10.72 23.78 4.19
CA PRO A 92 11.29 22.44 4.34
C PRO A 92 10.28 21.41 4.89
N ALA A 93 9.42 21.81 5.83
CA ALA A 93 8.36 20.94 6.37
C ALA A 93 7.30 20.56 5.32
N VAL A 94 7.02 21.45 4.36
CA VAL A 94 6.09 21.17 3.25
C VAL A 94 6.70 20.15 2.29
N TYR A 95 8.02 20.21 2.05
CA TYR A 95 8.70 19.20 1.23
C TYR A 95 8.62 17.80 1.86
N THR A 96 8.94 17.65 3.15
CA THR A 96 8.83 16.36 3.84
C THR A 96 7.40 15.81 3.79
N ALA A 97 6.40 16.66 4.05
CA ALA A 97 4.98 16.27 3.95
C ALA A 97 4.58 15.85 2.53
N ARG A 98 5.04 16.57 1.50
CA ARG A 98 4.78 16.22 0.10
C ARG A 98 5.44 14.91 -0.30
N THR A 99 6.68 14.64 0.13
CA THR A 99 7.32 13.35 -0.11
C THR A 99 6.52 12.20 0.49
N ASN A 100 6.06 12.34 1.74
CA ASN A 100 5.23 11.32 2.38
C ASN A 100 3.88 11.11 1.64
N LEU A 101 3.23 12.19 1.22
CA LEU A 101 1.99 12.12 0.44
C LEU A 101 2.20 11.49 -0.95
N LEU A 102 3.34 11.75 -1.57
CA LEU A 102 3.72 11.17 -2.86
C LEU A 102 3.97 9.68 -2.73
N VAL A 103 4.67 9.23 -1.67
CA VAL A 103 4.84 7.80 -1.36
C VAL A 103 3.48 7.13 -1.20
N ILE A 104 2.56 7.71 -0.42
CA ILE A 104 1.19 7.17 -0.27
C ILE A 104 0.46 7.14 -1.62
N PHE A 105 0.51 8.22 -2.40
CA PHE A 105 -0.14 8.30 -3.71
C PHE A 105 0.36 7.20 -4.66
N ILE A 106 1.68 6.98 -4.72
CA ILE A 106 2.26 5.92 -5.57
C ILE A 106 1.90 4.54 -5.02
N TYR A 107 2.18 4.27 -3.76
CA TYR A 107 2.01 2.90 -3.23
C TYR A 107 0.55 2.49 -3.10
N ASP A 108 -0.32 3.38 -2.61
CA ASP A 108 -1.74 3.06 -2.41
C ASP A 108 -2.58 3.36 -3.65
N GLY A 109 -2.31 4.46 -4.36
CA GLY A 109 -3.01 4.78 -5.61
C GLY A 109 -2.63 3.83 -6.74
N LEU A 110 -1.35 3.77 -7.14
CA LEU A 110 -0.93 2.88 -8.22
C LEU A 110 -0.95 1.41 -7.79
N GLY A 111 -0.49 1.09 -6.57
CA GLY A 111 -0.56 -0.29 -6.07
C GLY A 111 -2.00 -0.80 -5.91
N GLY A 112 -2.93 0.07 -5.48
CA GLY A 112 -4.37 -0.25 -5.46
C GLY A 112 -4.95 -0.41 -6.87
N ALA A 113 -4.53 0.41 -7.83
CA ALA A 113 -4.92 0.31 -9.24
C ALA A 113 -4.45 -0.98 -9.91
N VAL A 114 -3.18 -1.34 -9.73
CA VAL A 114 -2.63 -2.60 -10.22
C VAL A 114 -3.36 -3.78 -9.59
N LEU A 115 -3.61 -3.73 -8.28
CA LEU A 115 -4.33 -4.79 -7.58
C LEU A 115 -5.78 -4.94 -8.09
N ALA A 116 -6.51 -3.84 -8.26
CA ALA A 116 -7.88 -3.89 -8.79
C ALA A 116 -7.93 -4.37 -10.24
N TYR A 117 -6.90 -4.06 -11.03
CA TYR A 117 -6.76 -4.60 -12.39
C TYR A 117 -6.54 -6.13 -12.36
N TYR A 118 -5.66 -6.61 -11.49
CA TYR A 118 -5.39 -8.05 -11.30
C TYR A 118 -6.60 -8.82 -10.74
N LEU A 119 -7.41 -8.18 -9.90
CA LEU A 119 -8.64 -8.74 -9.33
C LEU A 119 -9.83 -8.70 -10.30
N GLY A 120 -9.71 -8.07 -11.47
CA GLY A 120 -10.83 -7.84 -12.40
C GLY A 120 -11.87 -6.80 -11.91
N THR A 121 -11.67 -6.20 -10.74
CA THR A 121 -12.64 -5.32 -10.09
C THR A 121 -12.66 -3.89 -10.61
N ALA A 122 -11.65 -3.45 -11.37
CA ALA A 122 -11.54 -2.07 -11.85
C ALA A 122 -12.65 -1.62 -12.82
N LEU A 123 -13.44 -2.55 -13.39
CA LEU A 123 -14.47 -2.25 -14.40
C LEU A 123 -15.71 -3.15 -14.31
N GLY A 124 -15.97 -3.81 -13.17
CA GLY A 124 -17.10 -4.74 -13.07
C GLY A 124 -16.94 -6.01 -13.91
N ARG A 125 -15.69 -6.41 -14.21
CA ARG A 125 -15.41 -7.72 -14.78
C ARG A 125 -15.45 -8.73 -13.64
N ILE A 126 -16.67 -9.14 -13.30
CA ILE A 126 -16.94 -10.41 -12.63
C ILE A 126 -16.20 -11.45 -13.48
N GLN A 127 -15.13 -12.03 -12.95
CA GLN A 127 -14.63 -13.30 -13.49
C GLN A 127 -15.70 -14.34 -13.15
N GLU A 128 -16.76 -14.38 -13.95
CA GLU A 128 -17.44 -15.64 -14.20
C GLU A 128 -16.47 -16.50 -15.02
N ALA A 129 -15.91 -17.52 -14.39
CA ALA A 129 -15.36 -18.72 -15.02
C ALA A 129 -15.09 -19.70 -13.88
N LEU A 130 -16.03 -20.62 -13.63
CA LEU A 130 -16.05 -21.99 -14.18
C LEU A 130 -15.21 -22.94 -13.34
#